data_AF-A0A536D2M6-F1
#
_entry.id   AF-A0A536D2M6-F1
#
_cell.length_a   1.000
_cell.length_b   1.000
_cell.length_c   1.000
_cell.angle_alpha   90.00
_cell.angle_beta   90.00
_cell.angle_gamma   90.00
#
_symmetry.space_group_name_H-M   'P 1'
#
loop_
_entity.id
_entity.type
_entity.pdbx_description
1 polymer ?
#
loop_
_entity_poly.entity_id
_entity_poly.type
_entity_poly.pdbx_seq_one_letter_code
_entity_poly.pdbx_strand_id
1 'polypeptide(L)'
;MIPLGDQDDRPGIPIVNLAIIALNVLVFFYQLADPAFTNGYSTVPAEITTGHDIVGPQVLALPDGTSVQIDEAPGPDPLWLTLFTSMFMHGGWLHIGGNMLFLFIFGDNIEKTFGSIKYLLFYLFCGIVASLAHVASDPSSVI
;
A
#
# COMPACT_ATOMS: atom_id res chain seq x y z
N MET A 1 -22.01 12.45 7.72
CA MET A 1 -22.43 11.05 7.93
C MET A 1 -21.30 10.16 7.42
N ILE A 2 -20.81 9.21 8.21
CA ILE A 2 -19.85 8.21 7.73
C ILE A 2 -20.68 7.14 7.03
N PRO A 3 -20.44 6.83 5.74
CA PRO A 3 -21.13 5.72 5.08
C PRO A 3 -20.67 4.41 5.74
N LEU A 4 -21.61 3.60 6.23
CA LEU A 4 -21.32 2.34 6.92
C LEU A 4 -21.63 1.11 6.06
N GLY A 5 -22.17 1.32 4.86
CA GLY A 5 -22.60 0.28 3.95
C GLY A 5 -23.38 0.89 2.79
N ASP A 6 -23.64 0.05 1.81
CA ASP A 6 -24.42 0.31 0.63
C ASP A 6 -25.68 -0.57 0.61
N GLN A 7 -26.59 -0.31 -0.32
CA GLN A 7 -27.74 -1.19 -0.60
C GLN A 7 -27.45 -1.95 -1.88
N ASP A 8 -26.75 -3.07 -1.76
CA ASP A 8 -26.48 -3.98 -2.87
C ASP A 8 -27.14 -5.34 -2.70
N ASP A 9 -28.12 -5.61 -3.57
CA ASP A 9 -28.91 -6.85 -3.57
C ASP A 9 -28.36 -7.88 -4.57
N ARG A 10 -27.23 -7.57 -5.24
CA ARG A 10 -26.67 -8.45 -6.28
C ARG A 10 -26.17 -9.77 -5.69
N PRO A 11 -26.54 -10.92 -6.29
CA PRO A 11 -26.09 -12.22 -5.80
C PRO A 11 -24.60 -12.43 -6.08
N GLY A 12 -23.90 -13.08 -5.14
CA GLY A 12 -22.49 -13.44 -5.27
C GLY A 12 -21.65 -12.99 -4.08
N ILE A 13 -20.67 -13.80 -3.71
CA ILE A 13 -19.71 -13.47 -2.66
C ILE A 13 -18.52 -12.76 -3.32
N PRO A 14 -18.13 -11.55 -2.88
CA PRO A 14 -17.00 -10.81 -3.42
C PRO A 14 -15.68 -11.37 -2.88
N ILE A 15 -15.32 -12.58 -3.33
CA ILE A 15 -14.20 -13.35 -2.77
C ILE A 15 -12.88 -12.62 -2.91
N VAL A 16 -12.62 -11.97 -4.05
CA VAL A 16 -11.36 -11.24 -4.27
C VAL A 16 -11.29 -10.01 -3.38
N ASN A 17 -12.37 -9.25 -3.25
CA ASN A 17 -12.41 -8.09 -2.37
C ASN A 17 -12.16 -8.48 -0.91
N LEU A 18 -12.82 -9.55 -0.44
CA LEU A 18 -12.60 -10.07 0.91
C LEU A 18 -11.16 -10.58 1.09
N ALA A 19 -10.57 -11.22 0.09
CA ALA A 19 -9.18 -11.65 0.13
C ALA A 19 -8.20 -10.47 0.19
N ILE A 20 -8.45 -9.39 -0.57
CA ILE A 20 -7.66 -8.16 -0.52
C ILE A 20 -7.77 -7.52 0.87
N ILE A 21 -8.97 -7.40 1.43
CA ILE A 21 -9.18 -6.86 2.78
C ILE A 21 -8.41 -7.71 3.81
N ALA A 22 -8.56 -9.04 3.76
CA ALA A 22 -7.87 -9.93 4.68
C ALA A 22 -6.33 -9.81 4.55
N LEU A 23 -5.81 -9.74 3.32
CA LEU A 23 -4.37 -9.57 3.07
C LEU A 23 -3.85 -8.25 3.64
N ASN A 24 -4.54 -7.14 3.42
CA ASN A 24 -4.18 -5.83 3.99
C ASN A 24 -4.14 -5.86 5.52
N VAL A 25 -5.12 -6.50 6.15
CA VAL A 25 -5.16 -6.64 7.60
C VAL A 25 -4.00 -7.49 8.12
N LEU A 26 -3.71 -8.62 7.46
CA LEU A 26 -2.59 -9.49 7.83
C LEU A 26 -1.24 -8.78 7.68
N VAL A 27 -1.03 -8.08 6.56
CA VAL A 27 0.19 -7.28 6.32
C VAL A 27 0.33 -6.19 7.36
N PHE A 28 -0.75 -5.49 7.72
CA PHE A 28 -0.69 -4.45 8.75
C PHE A 28 -0.33 -4.99 10.13
N PHE A 29 -0.88 -6.14 10.54
CA PHE A 29 -0.44 -6.78 11.77
C PHE A 29 1.02 -7.24 11.72
N TYR A 30 1.51 -7.65 10.55
CA TYR A 30 2.92 -7.95 10.35
C TYR A 30 3.80 -6.68 10.48
N GLN A 31 3.38 -5.54 9.91
CA GLN A 31 4.05 -4.25 10.09
C GLN A 31 4.16 -3.83 11.56
N LEU A 32 3.12 -4.11 12.37
CA LEU A 32 3.14 -3.82 13.81
C LEU A 32 4.11 -4.73 14.58
N ALA A 33 4.32 -5.96 14.11
CA ALA A 33 5.22 -6.93 14.73
C ALA A 33 6.68 -6.72 14.32
N ASP A 34 6.92 -6.26 13.10
CA ASP A 34 8.24 -6.06 12.51
C ASP A 34 8.33 -4.69 11.81
N PRO A 35 8.83 -3.66 12.51
CA PRO A 35 9.04 -2.34 11.91
C PRO A 35 10.02 -2.35 10.73
N ALA A 36 10.99 -3.28 10.71
CA ALA A 36 11.97 -3.38 9.62
C ALA A 36 11.29 -3.81 8.31
N PHE A 37 10.20 -4.58 8.38
CA PHE A 37 9.39 -4.85 7.19
C PHE A 37 8.85 -3.57 6.56
N THR A 38 8.44 -2.58 7.36
CA THR A 38 7.97 -1.30 6.81
C THR A 38 9.09 -0.56 6.08
N ASN A 39 10.28 -0.55 6.66
CA ASN A 39 11.43 0.17 6.12
C ASN A 39 12.17 -0.57 4.99
N GLY A 40 11.79 -1.80 4.64
CA GLY A 40 12.38 -2.52 3.49
C GLY A 40 11.39 -2.79 2.36
N TYR A 41 10.10 -2.90 2.66
CA TYR A 41 9.09 -3.32 1.67
C TYR A 41 8.18 -2.18 1.19
N SER A 42 8.39 -0.96 1.71
CA SER A 42 7.78 0.26 1.19
C SER A 42 8.42 0.66 -0.13
N THR A 43 7.68 1.39 -0.98
CA THR A 43 8.26 1.94 -2.21
C THR A 43 9.02 3.21 -1.89
N VAL A 44 10.35 3.16 -1.91
CA VAL A 44 11.19 4.36 -1.86
C VAL A 44 11.45 4.88 -3.28
N PRO A 45 11.10 6.14 -3.62
CA PRO A 45 11.27 6.66 -4.98
C PRO A 45 12.69 6.60 -5.54
N ALA A 46 13.70 6.93 -4.73
CA ALA A 46 15.10 6.87 -5.13
C ALA A 46 15.54 5.44 -5.49
N GLU A 47 15.02 4.43 -4.80
CA GLU A 47 15.32 3.02 -5.08
C GLU A 47 14.80 2.58 -6.45
N ILE A 48 13.57 2.96 -6.78
CA ILE A 48 12.94 2.63 -8.08
C ILE A 48 13.65 3.35 -9.22
N THR A 49 14.09 4.59 -9.00
CA THR A 49 14.70 5.42 -10.06
C THR A 49 16.17 5.08 -10.30
N THR A 50 16.90 4.71 -9.25
CA THR A 50 18.33 4.36 -9.33
C THR A 50 18.59 2.87 -9.51
N GLY A 51 17.62 2.02 -9.14
CA GLY A 51 17.77 0.56 -9.12
C GLY A 51 18.68 0.06 -7.99
N HIS A 52 18.93 0.89 -6.98
CA HIS A 52 19.82 0.59 -5.86
C HIS A 52 19.04 0.59 -4.54
N ASP A 53 19.08 -0.53 -3.82
CA ASP A 53 18.48 -0.71 -2.49
C ASP A 53 19.18 0.20 -1.47
N ILE A 54 18.42 1.06 -0.79
CA ILE A 54 18.95 1.99 0.21
C ILE A 54 18.84 1.28 1.55
N VAL A 55 19.99 1.04 2.19
CA VAL A 55 20.03 0.33 3.47
C VAL A 55 20.82 1.14 4.48
N GLY A 56 20.29 1.20 5.71
CA GLY A 56 20.89 1.86 6.85
C GLY A 56 20.37 3.27 7.11
N PRO A 57 21.02 4.02 8.02
CA PRO A 57 20.50 5.26 8.54
C PRO A 57 20.39 6.39 7.51
N GLN A 58 19.19 6.92 7.33
CA GLN A 58 18.88 8.14 6.60
C GLN A 58 18.48 9.25 7.58
N VAL A 59 19.04 10.44 7.41
CA VAL A 59 18.74 11.60 8.27
C VAL A 59 17.95 12.63 7.47
N LEU A 60 16.71 12.86 7.88
CA LEU A 60 15.80 13.80 7.25
C LEU A 60 15.74 15.09 8.05
N ALA A 61 15.98 16.21 7.38
CA ALA A 61 15.77 17.54 7.97
C ALA A 61 14.29 17.91 7.88
N LEU A 62 13.68 18.23 9.02
CA LEU A 62 12.29 18.66 9.10
C LEU A 62 12.18 20.19 8.94
N PRO A 63 11.03 20.71 8.48
CA PRO A 63 10.83 22.15 8.29
C PRO A 63 10.96 22.99 9.58
N ASP A 64 10.83 22.37 10.75
CA ASP A 64 11.00 23.00 12.06
C ASP A 64 12.46 23.04 12.55
N GLY A 65 13.40 22.59 11.71
CA GLY A 65 14.84 22.55 12.01
C GLY A 65 15.28 21.33 12.83
N THR A 66 14.36 20.43 13.17
CA THR A 66 14.70 19.14 13.80
C THR A 66 15.10 18.11 12.73
N SER A 67 15.64 16.97 13.16
CA SER A 67 15.99 15.87 12.26
C SER A 67 15.40 14.55 12.76
N VAL A 68 14.90 13.74 11.83
CA VAL A 68 14.47 12.37 12.11
C VAL A 68 15.46 11.42 11.43
N GLN A 69 15.87 10.39 12.16
CA GLN A 69 16.64 9.28 11.60
C GLN A 69 15.68 8.13 11.30
N ILE A 70 15.69 7.66 10.06
CA ILE A 70 15.00 6.46 9.62
C ILE A 70 16.06 5.43 9.27
N ASP A 71 15.89 4.20 9.72
CA ASP A 71 16.84 3.11 9.45
C ASP A 71 16.23 2.23 8.37
N GLU A 72 16.66 2.43 7.12
CA GLU A 72 16.16 1.67 5.97
C GLU A 72 16.65 0.22 6.06
N ALA A 73 15.73 -0.71 5.83
CA ALA A 73 16.01 -2.15 5.93
C ALA A 73 16.17 -2.75 4.52
N PRO A 74 16.88 -3.88 4.37
CA PRO A 74 17.00 -4.53 3.07
C PRO A 74 15.65 -4.84 2.45
N GLY A 75 15.45 -4.40 1.21
CA GLY A 75 14.24 -4.65 0.45
C GLY A 75 14.17 -6.04 -0.19
N PRO A 76 13.06 -6.35 -0.87
CA PRO A 76 12.93 -7.59 -1.62
C PRO A 76 13.90 -7.62 -2.83
N ASP A 77 14.35 -8.82 -3.21
CA ASP A 77 15.07 -9.05 -4.47
C ASP A 77 14.14 -9.76 -5.48
N PRO A 78 13.71 -9.13 -6.59
CA PRO A 78 14.14 -7.81 -7.08
C PRO A 78 13.44 -6.62 -6.41
N LEU A 79 14.17 -5.50 -6.28
CA LEU A 79 13.74 -4.25 -5.61
C LEU A 79 12.40 -3.70 -6.10
N TRP A 80 12.13 -3.82 -7.40
CA TRP A 80 10.90 -3.35 -8.05
C TRP A 80 9.62 -4.02 -7.50
N LEU A 81 9.75 -5.13 -6.76
CA LEU A 81 8.63 -5.73 -6.02
C LEU A 81 8.04 -4.79 -4.98
N THR A 82 8.78 -3.78 -4.50
CA THR A 82 8.25 -2.77 -3.60
C THR A 82 7.08 -1.99 -4.19
N LEU A 83 7.00 -1.83 -5.53
CA LEU A 83 5.85 -1.24 -6.22
C LEU A 83 4.54 -2.00 -5.98
N PHE A 84 4.65 -3.32 -5.72
CA PHE A 84 3.53 -4.21 -5.47
C PHE A 84 3.31 -4.44 -3.97
N THR A 85 4.36 -4.67 -3.19
CA THR A 85 4.22 -4.95 -1.75
C THR A 85 3.68 -3.73 -0.99
N SER A 86 4.08 -2.53 -1.38
CA SER A 86 3.59 -1.28 -0.78
C SER A 86 2.08 -1.09 -0.93
N MET A 87 1.46 -1.69 -1.96
CA MET A 87 0.00 -1.63 -2.17
C MET A 87 -0.81 -2.21 -1.01
N PHE A 88 -0.19 -3.03 -0.15
CA PHE A 88 -0.84 -3.68 0.98
C PHE A 88 -0.43 -3.11 2.34
N MET A 89 0.46 -2.14 2.35
CA MET A 89 1.05 -1.56 3.57
C MET A 89 0.32 -0.29 3.98
N HIS A 90 0.24 -0.04 5.29
CA HIS A 90 -0.49 1.10 5.82
C HIS A 90 0.29 1.81 6.93
N GLY A 91 0.47 3.13 6.80
CA GLY A 91 1.13 3.99 7.79
C GLY A 91 0.37 4.25 9.10
N GLY A 92 -0.69 3.51 9.42
CA GLY A 92 -1.37 3.62 10.72
C GLY A 92 -2.85 3.23 10.73
N TRP A 93 -3.44 3.19 11.93
CA TRP A 93 -4.80 2.71 12.19
C TRP A 93 -5.89 3.45 11.39
N LEU A 94 -5.82 4.78 11.32
CA LEU A 94 -6.79 5.56 10.56
C LEU A 94 -6.66 5.29 9.06
N HIS A 95 -5.44 5.07 8.57
CA HIS A 95 -5.18 4.81 7.17
C HIS A 95 -5.74 3.44 6.74
N ILE A 96 -5.47 2.37 7.49
CA ILE A 96 -6.07 1.05 7.19
C ILE A 96 -7.58 1.05 7.39
N GLY A 97 -8.07 1.66 8.48
CA GLY A 97 -9.51 1.72 8.75
C GLY A 97 -10.29 2.42 7.63
N GLY A 98 -9.76 3.53 7.12
CA GLY A 98 -10.32 4.24 5.97
C GLY A 98 -10.31 3.38 4.70
N ASN A 99 -9.18 2.79 4.33
CA ASN A 99 -9.08 1.97 3.13
C ASN A 99 -9.99 0.74 3.17
N MET A 100 -10.05 0.03 4.31
CA MET A 100 -10.91 -1.14 4.44
C MET A 100 -12.40 -0.75 4.40
N LEU A 101 -12.77 0.42 4.93
CA LEU A 101 -14.14 0.95 4.79
C LEU A 101 -14.48 1.21 3.31
N PHE A 102 -13.57 1.81 2.53
CA PHE A 102 -13.77 2.02 1.10
C PHE A 102 -13.90 0.69 0.33
N LEU A 103 -13.00 -0.28 0.58
CA LEU A 103 -13.09 -1.61 -0.05
C LEU A 103 -14.36 -2.35 0.35
N PHE A 104 -14.80 -2.21 1.60
CA PHE A 104 -16.02 -2.86 2.09
C PHE A 104 -17.29 -2.29 1.44
N ILE A 105 -17.35 -0.97 1.22
CA ILE A 105 -18.54 -0.30 0.65
C ILE A 105 -18.58 -0.34 -0.88
N PHE A 106 -17.43 -0.26 -1.53
CA PHE A 106 -17.36 -0.11 -2.99
C PHE A 106 -16.73 -1.30 -3.70
N GLY A 107 -15.80 -2.02 -3.06
CA GLY A 107 -15.06 -3.10 -3.69
C GLY A 107 -15.95 -4.30 -4.05
N ASP A 108 -16.94 -4.61 -3.21
CA ASP A 108 -17.88 -5.70 -3.47
C ASP A 108 -18.77 -5.42 -4.68
N ASN A 109 -19.27 -4.19 -4.79
CA ASN A 109 -20.05 -3.69 -5.90
C ASN A 109 -19.31 -3.80 -7.22
N ILE A 110 -18.03 -3.39 -7.23
CA ILE A 110 -17.19 -3.44 -8.41
C ILE A 110 -16.94 -4.91 -8.78
N GLU A 111 -16.59 -5.77 -7.83
CA GLU A 111 -16.36 -7.19 -8.10
C GLU A 111 -17.61 -7.89 -8.66
N LYS A 112 -18.77 -7.69 -8.06
CA LYS A 112 -20.04 -8.28 -8.53
C LYS A 112 -20.45 -7.74 -9.91
N THR A 113 -20.03 -6.53 -10.28
CA THR A 113 -20.33 -5.94 -11.60
C THR A 113 -19.40 -6.45 -12.69
N PHE A 114 -18.09 -6.42 -12.44
CA PHE A 114 -17.08 -6.69 -13.46
C PHE A 114 -16.60 -8.16 -13.47
N GLY A 115 -16.84 -8.88 -12.38
CA GLY A 115 -16.30 -10.21 -12.11
C GLY A 115 -14.91 -10.16 -11.47
N SER A 116 -14.62 -11.19 -10.66
CA SER A 116 -13.42 -11.30 -9.81
C SER A 116 -12.09 -11.07 -10.53
N ILE A 117 -11.90 -11.62 -11.73
CA ILE A 117 -10.64 -11.49 -12.48
C ILE A 117 -10.43 -10.04 -12.93
N LYS A 118 -11.46 -9.41 -13.51
CA LYS A 118 -11.35 -8.03 -13.99
C LYS A 118 -11.16 -7.06 -12.83
N TYR A 119 -11.84 -7.31 -11.71
CA TYR A 119 -11.64 -6.55 -10.49
C TYR A 119 -10.21 -6.65 -9.96
N LEU A 120 -9.65 -7.86 -9.88
CA LEU A 120 -8.27 -8.05 -9.43
C LEU A 120 -7.27 -7.33 -10.34
N LEU A 121 -7.40 -7.51 -11.67
CA LEU A 121 -6.51 -6.85 -12.62
C LEU A 121 -6.62 -5.34 -12.55
N PHE A 122 -7.83 -4.81 -12.37
CA PHE A 122 -8.05 -3.37 -12.20
C PHE A 122 -7.40 -2.86 -10.90
N TYR A 123 -7.59 -3.55 -9.78
CA TYR A 123 -6.96 -3.21 -8.49
C TYR A 123 -5.44 -3.16 -8.62
N LEU A 124 -4.83 -4.20 -9.20
CA LEU A 124 -3.38 -4.30 -9.39
C LEU A 124 -2.86 -3.21 -10.32
N PHE A 125 -3.53 -2.99 -11.46
CA PHE A 125 -3.15 -1.94 -12.40
C PHE A 125 -3.18 -0.55 -11.75
N CYS A 126 -4.27 -0.21 -11.06
CA CYS A 126 -4.40 1.07 -10.38
C CYS A 126 -3.34 1.27 -9.29
N GLY A 127 -3.03 0.22 -8.52
CA GLY A 127 -1.99 0.31 -7.50
C GLY A 127 -0.61 0.55 -8.09
N ILE A 128 -0.22 -0.16 -9.15
CA ILE A 128 1.06 0.09 -9.84
C ILE A 128 1.12 1.51 -10.40
N VAL A 129 0.04 1.99 -11.04
CA VAL A 129 -0.01 3.36 -11.56
C VAL A 129 0.10 4.39 -10.43
N ALA A 130 -0.56 4.16 -9.29
CA ALA A 130 -0.45 5.02 -8.11
C ALA A 130 0.97 5.03 -7.53
N SER A 131 1.61 3.86 -7.39
CA SER A 131 3.00 3.76 -6.93
C SER A 131 3.96 4.49 -7.88
N LEU A 132 3.79 4.34 -9.20
CA LEU A 132 4.60 5.07 -10.17
C LEU A 132 4.35 6.59 -10.13
N ALA A 133 3.11 7.03 -9.91
CA ALA A 133 2.80 8.44 -9.74
C ALA A 133 3.43 9.01 -8.45
N HIS A 134 3.46 8.21 -7.38
CA HIS A 134 4.17 8.56 -6.15
C HIS A 134 5.68 8.72 -6.41
N VAL A 135 6.32 7.75 -7.06
CA VAL A 135 7.74 7.84 -7.47
C VAL A 135 7.99 9.08 -8.34
N ALA A 136 7.10 9.38 -9.29
CA ALA A 136 7.25 10.54 -10.17
C ALA A 136 7.08 11.89 -9.45
N SER A 137 6.41 11.91 -8.29
CA SER A 137 6.15 13.15 -7.54
C SER A 137 7.40 13.67 -6.81
N ASP A 138 8.26 12.77 -6.34
CA ASP A 138 9.59 13.10 -5.80
C ASP A 138 10.58 11.94 -6.08
N PRO A 139 11.16 11.89 -7.29
CA PRO A 139 12.04 10.80 -7.71
C PRO A 139 13.31 10.64 -6.87
N SER A 140 13.70 11.69 -6.14
CA SER A 140 14.91 11.73 -5.30
C SER A 140 14.64 11.38 -3.84
N SER A 141 13.38 11.18 -3.45
CA SER A 141 13.02 10.85 -2.07
C SER A 141 13.68 9.54 -1.64
N VAL A 142 14.33 9.59 -0.49
CA VAL A 142 14.96 8.44 0.17
C VAL A 142 14.03 7.75 1.17
N ILE A 143 12.75 8.15 1.18
CA ILE A 143 11.64 7.61 1.96
C ILE A 143 10.34 7.58 1.19
#